data_AF-A0A967C187-F1
#
_entry.id   AF-A0A967C187-F1
#
_cell.length_a   1.000
_cell.length_b   1.000
_cell.length_c   1.000
_cell.angle_alpha   90.00
_cell.angle_beta   90.00
_cell.angle_gamma   90.00
#
_symmetry.space_group_name_H-M   'P 1'
#
loop_
_entity.id
_entity.type
_entity.pdbx_description
1 polymer ?
#
loop_
_entity_poly.entity_id
_entity_poly.type
_entity_poly.pdbx_seq_one_letter_code
_entity_poly.pdbx_strand_id
1 'polypeptide(L)'
;MMDTLWDRARAVMPGGVNSPVRAFGAVGGTPPFILEGDGARIRTTGGEQLIDFIASWGALILGHAPADVVRAVQDAAAAGTSFGVPTPAEVELAELIVDMVPSVEIVRMVN
;
A
#
# COMPACT_ATOMS: atom_id res chain seq x y z
N MET A 1 -23.72 6.47 21.88
CA MET A 1 -23.17 5.15 21.50
C MET A 1 -21.76 5.40 21.01
N MET A 2 -20.75 4.68 21.52
CA MET A 2 -19.36 4.85 21.07
C MET A 2 -19.31 4.60 19.55
N ASP A 3 -18.96 5.62 18.78
CA ASP A 3 -18.86 5.57 17.33
C ASP A 3 -17.55 4.88 16.94
N THR A 4 -17.62 3.58 16.64
CA THR A 4 -16.41 2.81 16.28
C THR A 4 -15.91 3.24 14.91
N LEU A 5 -14.60 3.06 14.64
CA LEU A 5 -14.06 3.38 13.30
C LEU A 5 -14.76 2.60 12.19
N TRP A 6 -15.26 1.39 12.50
CA TRP A 6 -16.04 0.57 11.58
C TRP A 6 -17.43 1.15 11.28
N ASP A 7 -18.15 1.62 12.30
CA ASP A 7 -19.46 2.25 12.11
C ASP A 7 -19.34 3.52 11.25
N ARG A 8 -18.34 4.35 11.54
CA ARG A 8 -17.98 5.53 10.73
C ARG A 8 -17.66 5.17 9.29
N ALA A 9 -16.84 4.13 9.08
CA ALA A 9 -16.46 3.67 7.76
C ALA A 9 -17.68 3.21 6.95
N ARG A 10 -18.57 2.41 7.55
CA ARG A 10 -19.80 1.93 6.90
C ARG A 10 -20.78 3.04 6.54
N ALA A 11 -20.77 4.15 7.29
CA ALA A 11 -21.60 5.30 7.00
C ALA A 11 -21.15 6.07 5.74
N VAL A 12 -19.88 5.99 5.35
CA VAL A 12 -19.30 6.83 4.28
C VAL A 12 -18.70 6.05 3.11
N MET A 13 -18.49 4.73 3.24
CA MET A 13 -17.99 3.87 2.18
C MET A 13 -18.92 2.67 1.98
N PRO A 14 -19.22 2.26 0.73
CA PRO A 14 -19.98 1.04 0.47
C PRO A 14 -19.32 -0.18 1.13
N GLY A 15 -20.07 -0.87 2.01
CA GLY A 15 -19.52 -1.99 2.79
C GLY A 15 -18.40 -1.62 3.77
N GLY A 16 -18.19 -0.32 4.04
CA GLY A 16 -17.15 0.19 4.94
C GLY A 16 -15.72 0.13 4.39
N VAL A 17 -15.53 -0.14 3.09
CA VAL A 17 -14.20 -0.42 2.51
C VAL A 17 -14.05 0.07 1.07
N ASN A 18 -12.80 0.32 0.63
CA ASN A 18 -12.46 0.64 -0.77
C ASN A 18 -12.11 -0.60 -1.63
N SER A 19 -12.10 -1.79 -1.05
CA SER A 19 -11.90 -3.05 -1.77
C SER A 19 -12.69 -4.16 -1.07
N PRO A 20 -13.56 -4.92 -1.77
CA PRO A 20 -14.52 -5.83 -1.14
C PRO A 20 -13.90 -6.86 -0.19
N VAL A 21 -12.72 -7.40 -0.50
CA VAL A 21 -12.04 -8.40 0.33
C VAL A 21 -11.74 -7.88 1.74
N ARG A 22 -11.57 -6.56 1.90
CA ARG A 22 -11.28 -5.91 3.18
C ARG A 22 -12.47 -5.91 4.14
N ALA A 23 -13.69 -6.17 3.66
CA ALA A 23 -14.89 -6.22 4.50
C ALA A 23 -15.03 -7.52 5.31
N PHE A 24 -14.13 -8.49 5.12
CA PHE A 24 -14.13 -9.79 5.82
C PHE A 24 -15.41 -10.62 5.61
N GLY A 25 -16.21 -10.33 4.57
CA GLY A 25 -17.49 -11.01 4.32
C GLY A 25 -17.40 -12.53 4.20
N ALA A 26 -16.26 -13.07 3.78
CA ALA A 26 -16.03 -14.51 3.66
C ALA A 26 -15.61 -15.20 4.96
N VAL A 27 -15.05 -14.46 5.92
CA VAL A 27 -14.49 -15.00 7.18
C VAL A 27 -15.26 -14.56 8.43
N GLY A 28 -16.19 -13.61 8.27
CA GLY A 28 -16.97 -13.03 9.36
C GLY A 28 -16.14 -12.09 10.25
N GLY A 29 -16.82 -11.51 11.24
CA GLY A 29 -16.21 -10.55 12.17
C GLY A 29 -16.13 -9.13 11.62
N THR A 30 -15.42 -8.26 12.36
CA THR A 30 -15.13 -6.88 11.96
C THR A 30 -13.68 -6.83 11.48
N PRO A 31 -13.39 -6.26 10.31
CA PRO A 31 -12.01 -6.20 9.82
C PRO A 31 -11.12 -5.37 10.75
N PRO A 32 -9.86 -5.77 10.97
CA PRO A 32 -8.93 -4.98 11.77
C PRO A 32 -8.56 -3.71 11.01
N PHE A 33 -8.57 -2.58 11.71
CA PHE A 33 -7.99 -1.35 11.21
C PHE A 33 -6.51 -1.30 11.60
N ILE A 34 -5.64 -1.08 10.62
CA ILE A 34 -4.19 -1.07 10.80
C ILE A 34 -3.71 0.37 10.99
N LEU A 35 -2.86 0.57 11.99
CA LEU A 35 -2.31 1.88 12.36
C LEU A 35 -0.92 2.09 11.78
N GLU A 36 -0.06 1.07 11.84
CA GLU A 36 1.31 1.12 11.31
C GLU A 36 1.80 -0.30 10.99
N GLY A 37 2.91 -0.37 10.26
CA GLY A 37 3.67 -1.60 10.04
C GLY A 37 5.17 -1.32 10.03
N ASP A 38 5.95 -2.33 10.43
CA ASP A 38 7.40 -2.33 10.43
C ASP A 38 7.91 -3.75 10.13
N GLY A 39 8.71 -3.89 9.07
CA GLY A 39 9.20 -5.18 8.60
C GLY A 39 8.06 -6.17 8.34
N ALA A 40 8.06 -7.30 9.02
CA ALA A 40 7.03 -8.34 8.87
C ALA A 40 5.83 -8.17 9.83
N ARG A 41 5.69 -7.03 10.51
CA ARG A 41 4.68 -6.82 11.56
C ARG A 41 3.76 -5.64 11.25
N ILE A 42 2.52 -5.77 11.68
CA ILE A 42 1.52 -4.69 11.67
C ILE A 42 0.91 -4.51 13.06
N ARG A 43 0.50 -3.28 13.37
CA ARG A 43 -0.19 -2.94 14.61
C ARG A 43 -1.60 -2.46 14.32
N THR A 44 -2.60 -3.06 14.96
CA THR A 44 -4.00 -2.65 14.82
C THR A 44 -4.29 -1.41 15.67
N THR A 45 -5.39 -0.69 15.38
CA THR A 45 -5.87 0.42 16.23
C THR A 45 -6.32 -0.04 17.62
N GLY A 46 -6.54 -1.35 17.82
CA GLY A 46 -6.78 -1.97 19.12
C GLY A 46 -5.51 -2.26 19.92
N GLY A 47 -4.33 -2.02 19.36
CA GLY A 47 -3.03 -2.23 19.99
C GLY A 47 -2.41 -3.61 19.78
N GLU A 48 -3.09 -4.51 19.06
CA GLU A 48 -2.56 -5.85 18.76
C GLU A 48 -1.43 -5.76 17.73
N GLN A 49 -0.37 -6.54 17.95
CA GLN A 49 0.71 -6.72 16.98
C GLN A 49 0.57 -8.10 16.32
N LEU A 50 0.57 -8.11 14.99
CA LEU A 50 0.40 -9.32 14.19
C LEU A 50 1.61 -9.51 13.27
N ILE A 51 1.95 -10.76 12.96
CA ILE A 51 2.85 -11.08 11.84
C ILE A 51 2.02 -11.01 10.56
N ASP A 52 2.47 -10.22 9.60
CA ASP A 52 1.72 -9.94 8.38
C ASP A 52 2.12 -10.86 7.23
N PHE A 53 1.24 -11.79 6.90
CA PHE A 53 1.34 -12.63 5.70
C PHE A 53 0.49 -12.13 4.53
N ILE A 54 -0.28 -11.05 4.72
CA ILE A 54 -1.04 -10.39 3.64
C ILE A 54 -0.09 -9.51 2.83
N ALA A 55 0.82 -8.78 3.50
CA ALA A 55 1.88 -7.98 2.87
C ALA A 55 1.36 -7.04 1.77
N SER A 56 0.22 -6.38 2.04
CA SER A 56 -0.52 -5.56 1.08
C SER A 56 -0.79 -6.26 -0.27
N TRP A 57 -1.15 -7.53 -0.22
CA TRP A 57 -1.45 -8.37 -1.39
C TRP A 57 -0.27 -8.52 -2.37
N GLY A 58 0.97 -8.35 -1.88
CA GLY A 58 2.19 -8.67 -2.60
C GLY A 58 3.20 -7.53 -2.75
N ALA A 59 2.76 -6.27 -2.64
CA ALA A 59 3.64 -5.12 -2.87
C ALA A 59 4.81 -5.00 -1.86
N LEU A 60 4.65 -5.56 -0.66
CA LEU A 60 5.58 -5.37 0.46
C LEU A 60 6.58 -6.53 0.60
N ILE A 61 7.26 -6.88 -0.48
CA ILE A 61 8.27 -7.97 -0.47
C ILE A 61 9.45 -7.69 0.47
N LEU A 62 9.79 -6.41 0.67
CA LEU A 62 10.82 -5.96 1.61
C LEU A 62 10.29 -5.72 3.04
N GLY A 63 9.02 -6.04 3.31
CA GLY A 63 8.32 -5.68 4.52
C GLY A 63 7.76 -4.25 4.50
N HIS A 64 7.10 -3.87 5.60
CA HIS A 64 6.56 -2.54 5.83
C HIS A 64 7.68 -1.54 6.16
N ALA A 65 7.55 -0.31 5.64
CA ALA A 65 8.43 0.83 5.92
C ALA A 65 9.96 0.56 5.81
N PRO A 66 10.47 -0.10 4.75
CA PRO A 66 11.91 -0.29 4.59
C PRO A 66 12.61 1.06 4.44
N ALA A 67 13.64 1.29 5.26
CA ALA A 67 14.25 2.62 5.47
C ALA A 67 14.69 3.33 4.18
N ASP A 68 15.28 2.58 3.24
CA ASP A 68 15.75 3.16 1.97
C ASP A 68 14.60 3.57 1.04
N VAL A 69 13.51 2.81 1.01
CA VAL A 69 12.31 3.17 0.24
C VAL A 69 11.61 4.36 0.86
N VAL A 70 11.49 4.39 2.19
CA VAL A 70 10.90 5.54 2.92
C VAL A 70 11.68 6.81 2.62
N ARG A 71 13.02 6.76 2.68
CA ARG A 71 13.88 7.89 2.34
C ARG A 71 13.69 8.35 0.89
N ALA A 72 13.72 7.42 -0.07
CA ALA A 72 13.51 7.76 -1.48
C ALA A 72 12.15 8.41 -1.75
N VAL A 73 11.08 7.94 -1.10
CA VAL A 73 9.74 8.54 -1.19
C VAL A 73 9.72 9.93 -0.57
N GLN A 74 10.36 10.14 0.58
CA GLN A 74 10.46 11.45 1.23
C GLN A 74 11.20 12.47 0.36
N ASP A 75 12.33 12.07 -0.21
CA ASP A 75 13.13 12.92 -1.11
C ASP A 75 12.34 13.29 -2.37
N ALA A 76 11.66 12.32 -2.99
CA ALA A 76 10.80 12.56 -4.15
C ALA A 76 9.62 13.48 -3.80
N ALA A 77 8.95 13.25 -2.66
CA ALA A 77 7.84 14.09 -2.23
C ALA A 77 8.27 15.55 -1.95
N ALA A 78 9.47 15.77 -1.42
CA ALA A 78 10.02 17.10 -1.21
C ALA A 78 10.28 17.86 -2.52
N ALA A 79 10.55 17.16 -3.63
CA ALA A 79 10.68 17.72 -4.97
C ALA A 79 9.34 17.92 -5.71
N GLY A 80 8.24 17.36 -5.19
CA GLY A 80 6.91 17.37 -5.81
C GLY A 80 6.50 15.99 -6.32
N THR A 81 5.22 15.64 -6.15
CA THR A 81 4.72 14.27 -6.40
C THR A 81 4.07 14.06 -7.76
N SER A 82 3.85 15.12 -8.54
CA SER A 82 3.23 15.04 -9.86
C SER A 82 3.54 16.29 -10.69
N PHE A 83 3.89 16.09 -11.96
CA PHE A 83 4.36 17.17 -12.84
C PHE A 83 3.57 17.29 -14.15
N GLY A 84 2.81 16.28 -14.55
CA GLY A 84 2.08 16.27 -15.83
C GLY A 84 2.96 16.27 -17.09
N VAL A 85 4.29 16.15 -16.91
CA VAL A 85 5.32 16.12 -17.95
C VAL A 85 6.39 15.09 -17.57
N PRO A 86 7.21 14.62 -18.52
CA PRO A 86 8.20 13.57 -18.26
C PRO A 86 9.28 13.93 -17.24
N THR A 87 9.79 12.91 -16.55
CA THR A 87 10.86 12.98 -15.54
C THR A 87 11.98 11.96 -15.84
N PRO A 88 13.22 12.19 -15.37
CA PRO A 88 14.30 11.21 -15.51
C PRO A 88 13.97 9.85 -14.87
N ALA A 89 13.28 9.86 -13.72
CA ALA A 89 12.89 8.65 -12.99
C ALA A 89 11.97 7.71 -13.80
N GLU A 90 11.16 8.25 -14.72
CA GLU A 90 10.34 7.43 -15.61
C GLU A 90 11.18 6.60 -16.58
N VAL A 91 12.30 7.17 -17.08
CA VAL A 91 13.23 6.47 -17.98
C VAL A 91 13.99 5.39 -17.22
N GLU A 92 14.56 5.75 -16.06
CA GLU A 92 15.32 4.82 -15.21
C GLU A 92 14.48 3.60 -14.80
N LEU A 93 13.22 3.82 -14.38
CA LEU A 93 12.33 2.72 -14.03
C LEU A 93 11.95 1.86 -15.24
N ALA A 94 11.72 2.48 -16.41
CA ALA A 94 11.39 1.75 -17.63
C ALA A 94 12.54 0.84 -18.09
N GLU A 95 13.78 1.36 -18.06
CA GLU A 95 14.99 0.61 -18.39
C GLU A 95 15.17 -0.57 -17.43
N LEU A 96 14.98 -0.36 -16.12
CA LEU A 96 15.07 -1.42 -15.13
C LEU A 96 14.06 -2.55 -15.36
N ILE A 97 12.81 -2.22 -15.71
CA ILE A 97 11.78 -3.24 -15.99
C ILE A 97 12.14 -4.06 -17.24
N VAL A 98 12.59 -3.39 -18.31
CA VAL A 98 13.00 -4.05 -19.56
C VAL A 98 14.17 -5.00 -19.32
N ASP A 99 15.14 -4.59 -18.49
CA ASP A 99 16.28 -5.43 -18.11
C ASP A 99 15.86 -6.65 -17.27
N MET A 100 14.96 -6.45 -16.29
CA MET A 100 14.57 -7.50 -15.35
C MET A 100 13.56 -8.52 -15.92
N VAL A 101 12.77 -8.16 -16.94
CA VAL A 101 11.69 -8.98 -17.47
C VAL A 101 11.92 -9.29 -18.96
N PRO A 102 12.47 -10.48 -19.30
CA PRO A 102 12.98 -10.77 -20.66
C PRO A 102 12.00 -10.62 -21.82
N SER A 103 10.69 -10.70 -21.55
CA SER A 103 9.64 -10.54 -22.57
C SER A 103 9.23 -9.09 -22.81
N VAL A 104 9.69 -8.14 -21.99
CA VAL A 104 9.29 -6.73 -22.06
C VAL A 104 10.37 -5.96 -22.80
N GLU A 105 10.13 -5.63 -24.07
CA GLU A 105 11.05 -4.80 -24.87
C GLU A 105 10.75 -3.30 -24.73
N ILE A 106 9.49 -2.94 -24.50
CA ILE A 106 9.00 -1.57 -24.31
C ILE A 106 7.90 -1.60 -23.24
N VAL A 107 7.92 -0.65 -22.30
CA VAL A 107 6.95 -0.57 -21.20
C VAL A 107 6.22 0.77 -21.16
N ARG A 108 4.98 0.75 -20.65
CA ARG A 108 4.18 1.93 -20.32
C ARG A 108 3.64 1.80 -18.90
N MET A 109 3.95 2.77 -18.04
CA MET A 109 3.42 2.82 -16.68
C MET A 109 1.95 3.26 -16.67
N VAL A 110 1.17 2.71 -15.74
CA VAL A 110 -0.24 3.04 -15.45
C VAL A 110 -0.46 3.05 -13.93
N ASN A 111 -1.67 3.38 -13.48
CA ASN A 111 -2.06 3.43 -12.06
C ASN A 111 -2.90 2.22 -11.65
#